data_AF-A0A1F9V025-F1
#
_entry.id   AF-A0A1F9V025-F1
#
_cell.length_a   1.000
_cell.length_b   1.000
_cell.length_c   1.000
_cell.angle_alpha   90.00
_cell.angle_beta   90.00
_cell.angle_gamma   90.00
#
_symmetry.space_group_name_H-M   'P 1'
#
loop_
_entity.id
_entity.type
_entity.pdbx_description
1 polymer ?
#
loop_
_entity_poly.entity_id
_entity_poly.type
_entity_poly.pdbx_seq_one_letter_code
_entity_poly.pdbx_strand_id
1 'polypeptide(L)'
;MEDTDKIGGKLKLVFRIFAWISAGFGVVFFFIILIGGGTPEAPRLTSLLALALGLFYFVFFYFIAEILRLLTNIDLNTRKKGLGSMPD
;
A
#
# COMPACT_ATOMS: atom_id res chain seq x y z
N MET A 1 -3.04 21.34 15.00
CA MET A 1 -4.01 20.30 14.61
C MET A 1 -4.05 20.10 13.11
N GLU A 2 -4.06 21.16 12.30
CA GLU A 2 -4.16 21.07 10.83
C GLU A 2 -3.00 20.30 10.14
N ASP A 3 -1.76 20.40 10.63
CA ASP A 3 -0.61 19.73 9.98
C ASP A 3 -0.56 18.21 10.19
N THR A 4 -0.95 17.71 11.36
CA THR A 4 -0.94 16.26 11.65
C THR A 4 -2.01 15.51 10.83
N ASP A 5 -3.18 16.12 10.66
CA ASP A 5 -4.25 15.59 9.80
C ASP A 5 -3.81 15.55 8.33
N LYS A 6 -3.11 16.59 7.87
CA LYS A 6 -2.53 16.64 6.51
C LYS A 6 -1.45 15.56 6.32
N ILE A 7 -0.61 15.30 7.32
CA ILE A 7 0.44 14.27 7.24
C ILE A 7 -0.18 12.87 7.14
N GLY A 8 -1.17 12.54 7.98
CA GLY A 8 -1.85 11.23 7.93
C GLY A 8 -2.55 10.99 6.59
N GLY A 9 -3.22 12.01 6.05
CA GLY A 9 -3.84 11.97 4.73
C GLY A 9 -2.82 11.74 3.60
N LYS A 10 -1.68 12.44 3.63
CA LYS A 10 -0.59 12.28 2.66
C LYS A 10 0.05 10.90 2.73
N LEU A 11 0.30 10.37 3.94
CA LEU A 11 0.87 9.03 4.12
C LEU A 11 -0.02 7.95 3.49
N LYS A 12 -1.33 8.02 3.75
CA LYS A 12 -2.31 7.12 3.15
C LYS A 12 -2.29 7.18 1.62
N LEU A 13 -2.23 8.39 1.05
CA LEU A 13 -2.17 8.59 -0.40
C LEU A 13 -0.92 7.91 -0.99
N VAL A 14 0.25 8.12 -0.37
CA VAL A 14 1.52 7.58 -0.83
C VAL A 14 1.51 6.04 -0.84
N PHE A 15 1.08 5.39 0.24
CA PHE A 15 1.00 3.93 0.29
C PHE A 15 -0.02 3.36 -0.70
N ARG A 16 -1.15 4.05 -0.92
CA ARG A 16 -2.14 3.65 -1.91
C ARG A 16 -1.58 3.75 -3.33
N ILE A 17 -0.80 4.79 -3.63
CA ILE A 17 -0.09 4.94 -4.91
C ILE A 17 0.91 3.80 -5.08
N PHE A 18 1.73 3.49 -4.06
CA PHE A 18 2.68 2.37 -4.12
C PHE A 18 1.99 1.02 -4.35
N ALA A 19 0.83 0.79 -3.74
CA ALA A 19 0.03 -0.40 -4.01
C ALA A 19 -0.31 -0.52 -5.49
N TRP A 20 -0.86 0.54 -6.09
CA TRP A 20 -1.22 0.56 -7.51
C TRP A 20 0.00 0.43 -8.43
N ILE A 21 1.14 1.04 -8.07
CA ILE A 21 2.39 0.90 -8.81
C ILE A 21 2.86 -0.56 -8.78
N SER A 22 2.81 -1.24 -7.63
CA SER A 22 3.24 -2.65 -7.55
C SER A 22 2.33 -3.57 -8.34
N ALA A 23 1.01 -3.36 -8.29
CA ALA A 23 0.07 -4.11 -9.12
C ALA A 23 0.35 -3.88 -10.61
N GLY A 24 0.54 -2.62 -11.01
CA GLY A 24 0.88 -2.24 -12.38
C GLY A 24 2.16 -2.93 -12.87
N PHE A 25 3.23 -2.90 -12.08
CA PHE A 25 4.46 -3.61 -12.41
C PHE A 25 4.25 -5.11 -12.53
N GLY A 26 3.50 -5.73 -11.62
CA GLY A 26 3.19 -7.17 -11.72
C GLY A 26 2.50 -7.53 -13.03
N VAL A 27 1.53 -6.72 -13.47
CA VAL A 27 0.82 -6.90 -14.75
C VAL A 27 1.76 -6.67 -15.94
N VAL A 28 2.60 -5.63 -15.90
CA VAL A 28 3.56 -5.33 -16.97
C VAL A 28 4.57 -6.48 -17.12
N PHE A 29 5.19 -6.91 -16.02
CA PHE A 29 6.15 -8.02 -16.04
C PHE A 29 5.51 -9.34 -16.44
N PHE A 30 4.25 -9.58 -16.06
CA PHE A 30 3.49 -10.73 -16.54
C PHE A 30 3.46 -10.79 -18.05
N PHE A 31 3.04 -9.70 -18.73
CA PHE A 31 2.98 -9.70 -20.20
C PHE A 31 4.36 -9.80 -20.85
N ILE A 32 5.37 -9.13 -20.29
CA ILE A 32 6.76 -9.22 -20.77
C ILE A 32 7.26 -10.67 -20.72
N ILE A 33 7.09 -11.36 -19.60
CA ILE A 33 7.57 -12.73 -19.41
C ILE A 33 6.68 -13.74 -20.16
N LEU A 34 5.38 -13.49 -20.28
CA LEU A 34 4.48 -14.40 -20.98
C LEU A 34 4.77 -14.40 -22.49
N ILE A 35 4.98 -13.22 -23.08
CA ILE A 35 5.23 -13.05 -24.52
C ILE A 35 6.69 -13.35 -24.87
N GLY A 36 7.63 -12.83 -24.07
CA GLY A 36 9.07 -12.99 -24.30
C GLY A 36 9.67 -14.27 -23.69
N GLY A 37 8.98 -14.91 -22.75
CA GLY A 37 9.44 -16.13 -22.09
C GLY A 37 9.16 -17.39 -22.90
N GLY A 38 9.95 -18.42 -22.65
CA GLY A 38 9.96 -19.67 -23.42
C GLY A 38 11.32 -20.36 -23.46
N THR A 39 12.36 -19.73 -22.91
CA THR A 39 13.66 -20.35 -22.69
C THR A 39 13.67 -21.16 -21.37
N PRO A 40 14.58 -22.14 -21.22
CA PRO A 40 14.74 -22.86 -19.96
C PRO A 40 15.06 -21.94 -18.76
N GLU A 41 15.75 -20.84 -19.01
CA GLU A 41 16.19 -19.85 -18.00
C GLU A 41 15.05 -18.90 -17.58
N ALA A 42 14.10 -18.62 -18.48
CA ALA A 42 12.93 -17.80 -18.21
C ALA A 42 11.65 -18.51 -18.70
N PRO A 43 11.18 -19.54 -17.95
CA PRO A 43 9.96 -20.25 -18.28
C PRO A 43 8.76 -19.30 -18.34
N ARG A 44 7.78 -19.57 -19.21
CA ARG A 44 6.54 -18.78 -19.22
C ARG A 44 5.79 -18.83 -17.89
N LEU A 45 5.95 -19.90 -17.12
CA LEU A 45 5.33 -20.05 -15.80
C LEU A 45 5.79 -18.97 -14.80
N THR A 46 7.00 -18.42 -14.97
CA THR A 46 7.50 -17.31 -14.14
C THR A 46 6.67 -16.03 -14.29
N SER A 47 5.91 -15.88 -15.38
CA SER A 47 4.96 -14.77 -15.53
C SER A 47 3.86 -14.82 -14.46
N LEU A 48 3.33 -16.00 -14.12
CA LEU A 48 2.34 -16.16 -13.05
C LEU A 48 2.92 -15.75 -11.69
N LEU A 49 4.21 -16.01 -11.47
CA LEU A 49 4.92 -15.54 -10.28
C LEU A 49 4.95 -14.01 -10.23
N ALA A 50 5.16 -13.34 -11.36
CA ALA A 50 5.12 -11.87 -11.44
C ALA A 50 3.74 -11.30 -11.11
N LEU A 51 2.65 -11.94 -11.58
CA LEU A 51 1.29 -11.58 -11.15
C LEU A 51 1.08 -11.79 -9.66
N ALA A 52 1.47 -12.94 -9.14
CA ALA A 52 1.31 -13.29 -7.73
C ALA A 52 2.05 -12.30 -6.83
N LEU A 53 3.29 -11.93 -7.20
CA LEU A 53 4.07 -10.93 -6.49
C LEU A 53 3.45 -9.53 -6.58
N GLY A 54 3.01 -9.12 -7.77
CA GLY A 54 2.31 -7.84 -7.95
C GLY A 54 1.07 -7.71 -7.07
N LEU A 55 0.24 -8.77 -7.03
CA LEU A 55 -0.94 -8.86 -6.18
C LEU A 55 -0.57 -8.87 -4.69
N PHE A 56 0.45 -9.65 -4.31
CA PHE A 56 0.94 -9.71 -2.93
C PHE A 56 1.36 -8.32 -2.43
N TYR A 57 2.19 -7.60 -3.20
CA TYR A 57 2.63 -6.26 -2.83
C TYR A 57 1.48 -5.25 -2.84
N PHE A 58 0.50 -5.40 -3.74
CA PHE A 58 -0.69 -4.54 -3.74
C PHE A 58 -1.45 -4.67 -2.42
N VAL A 59 -1.75 -5.90 -2.00
CA VAL A 59 -2.44 -6.19 -0.74
C VAL A 59 -1.59 -5.71 0.45
N PHE A 60 -0.29 -5.97 0.44
CA PHE A 60 0.62 -5.58 1.50
C PHE A 60 0.64 -4.06 1.71
N PHE A 61 0.79 -3.27 0.64
CA PHE A 61 0.77 -1.81 0.74
C PHE A 61 -0.60 -1.25 1.13
N TYR A 62 -1.69 -1.88 0.66
CA TYR A 62 -3.04 -1.52 1.12
C TYR A 62 -3.23 -1.78 2.61
N PHE A 63 -2.71 -2.90 3.09
CA PHE A 63 -2.79 -3.29 4.49
C PHE A 63 -2.01 -2.30 5.38
N ILE A 64 -0.79 -1.91 4.96
CA ILE A 64 -0.02 -0.87 5.65
C ILE A 64 -0.78 0.46 5.66
N ALA A 65 -1.36 0.87 4.53
CA ALA A 65 -2.15 2.11 4.47
C ALA A 65 -3.33 2.09 5.46
N GLU A 66 -3.95 0.93 5.66
CA GLU A 66 -5.06 0.77 6.60
C GLU A 66 -4.59 0.79 8.07
N ILE A 67 -3.48 0.13 8.38
CA ILE A 67 -2.87 0.19 9.73
C ILE A 67 -2.52 1.63 10.09
N LEU A 68 -1.87 2.36 9.18
CA LEU A 68 -1.51 3.75 9.39
C LEU A 68 -2.75 4.62 9.62
N ARG A 69 -3.83 4.40 8.84
CA ARG A 69 -5.11 5.08 9.03
C ARG A 69 -5.68 4.84 10.42
N LEU A 70 -5.67 3.60 10.89
CA LEU A 70 -6.18 3.25 12.22
C LEU A 70 -5.34 3.90 13.31
N LEU A 71 -4.01 3.84 13.22
CA LEU A 71 -3.10 4.47 14.19
C LEU A 71 -3.30 5.98 14.27
N THR A 72 -3.39 6.67 13.11
CA THR A 72 -3.64 8.11 13.09
C THR A 72 -5.00 8.45 13.71
N ASN A 73 -6.05 7.68 13.42
CA ASN A 73 -7.37 7.90 14.01
C ASN A 73 -7.36 7.72 15.54
N ILE A 74 -6.62 6.73 16.05
CA ILE A 74 -6.48 6.49 17.50
C ILE A 74 -5.74 7.65 18.18
N ASP A 75 -4.63 8.13 17.61
CA ASP A 75 -3.87 9.26 18.16
C ASP A 75 -4.74 10.52 18.23
N LEU A 76 -5.45 10.84 17.14
CA LEU A 76 -6.34 12.00 17.08
C LEU A 76 -7.48 11.91 18.10
N ASN A 77 -8.13 10.75 18.24
CA ASN A 77 -9.21 10.57 19.21
C ASN A 77 -8.71 10.67 20.66
N THR A 78 -7.52 10.13 20.94
CA THR A 78 -6.93 10.17 22.28
C THR A 78 -6.56 11.59 22.69
N ARG A 79 -5.93 12.35 21.78
CA ARG A 79 -5.61 13.77 22.00
C ARG A 79 -6.87 14.62 22.20
N LYS A 80 -7.92 14.37 21.42
CA LYS A 80 -9.20 15.10 21.54
C LYS A 80 -9.87 14.86 22.89
N LYS A 81 -9.85 13.62 23.40
CA LYS A 81 -10.40 13.29 24.73
C LYS A 81 -9.59 13.90 25.87
N GLY A 82 -8.25 13.92 25.78
CA GLY A 82 -7.39 14.49 26.82
C GLY A 82 -7.51 16.02 26.98
N LEU A 83 -7.85 16.75 25.91
CA LEU A 83 -8.11 18.19 25.95
C LEU A 83 -9.53 18.55 26.41
N GLY A 84 -10.51 17.66 26.22
CA GLY A 84 -11.89 17.87 26.66
C GLY A 84 -12.18 17.50 28.12
N SER A 85 -11.19 16.96 28.84
CA SER A 85 -11.33 16.49 30.22
C SER A 85 -10.61 17.38 31.25
N MET A 86 -10.12 18.56 30.87
CA MET A 86 -9.69 19.55 31.86
C MET A 86 -10.92 20.36 32.29
N PRO A 87 -11.43 20.16 33.52
CA PRO A 87 -12.39 21.09 34.09
C PRO A 87 -11.68 22.45 34.30
N ASP A 88 -12.38 23.52 33.95
CA ASP A 88 -11.95 24.92 34.17
C ASP A 88 -11.61 25.21 35.64
#